data_AF-A0A2N5CBI0-F1
#
_entry.id   AF-A0A2N5CBI0-F1
#
_cell.length_a   1.000
_cell.length_b   1.000
_cell.length_c   1.000
_cell.angle_alpha   90.00
_cell.angle_beta   90.00
_cell.angle_gamma   90.00
#
_symmetry.space_group_name_H-M   'P 1'
#
loop_
_entity.id
_entity.type
_entity.pdbx_description
1 polymer ?
#
loop_
_entity_poly.entity_id
_entity_poly.type
_entity_poly.pdbx_seq_one_letter_code
_entity_poly.pdbx_strand_id
1 'polypeptide(L)'
;MLDLFRATICVVSHRTHRMAMAGPAPTARDQHEFSLMGIEKGEAATESLLAMTSGWLALTATLASDTSEHLLATSAAAAMLASSRSPSQALEHQAALWTLAAQNPVNALQLTRLSTRLMQEILAPIHGRAMANAKRLAIQ
;
A
#
# COMPACT_ATOMS: atom_id res chain seq x y z
N MET A 1 -15.94 -0.15 -3.64
CA MET A 1 -15.57 1.09 -4.38
C MET A 1 -16.78 1.94 -4.72
N LEU A 2 -17.88 1.34 -5.22
CA LEU A 2 -19.15 2.05 -5.48
C LEU A 2 -19.68 2.80 -4.23
N ASP A 3 -19.57 2.18 -3.05
CA ASP A 3 -20.06 2.78 -1.80
C ASP A 3 -19.28 4.04 -1.39
N LEU A 4 -17.95 4.04 -1.55
CA LEU A 4 -17.13 5.21 -1.28
C LEU A 4 -17.52 6.36 -2.21
N PHE A 5 -17.70 6.08 -3.51
CA PHE A 5 -18.11 7.09 -4.47
C PHE A 5 -19.48 7.69 -4.13
N ARG A 6 -20.45 6.86 -3.74
CA ARG A 6 -21.76 7.30 -3.27
C ARG A 6 -21.66 8.14 -1.98
N ALA A 7 -20.83 7.71 -1.03
CA ALA A 7 -20.57 8.46 0.20
C ALA A 7 -19.96 9.84 -0.12
N THR A 8 -18.96 9.90 -1.00
CA THR A 8 -18.36 11.16 -1.45
C THR A 8 -19.40 12.08 -2.10
N ILE A 9 -20.24 11.56 -3.01
CA ILE A 9 -21.32 12.35 -3.62
C ILE A 9 -22.28 12.88 -2.55
N CYS A 10 -22.78 12.03 -1.65
CA CYS A 10 -23.68 12.42 -0.57
C CYS A 10 -23.11 13.59 0.24
N VAL A 11 -21.85 13.45 0.65
CA VAL A 11 -21.14 14.44 1.46
C VAL A 11 -20.94 15.77 0.72
N VAL A 12 -20.52 15.72 -0.54
CA VAL A 12 -20.31 16.93 -1.36
C VAL A 12 -21.65 17.62 -1.63
N SER A 13 -22.67 16.88 -2.08
CA SER A 13 -23.99 17.42 -2.38
C SER A 13 -24.63 18.09 -1.15
N HIS A 14 -24.59 17.43 0.01
CA HIS A 14 -25.14 17.99 1.24
C HIS A 14 -24.45 19.32 1.60
N ARG A 15 -23.11 19.38 1.55
CA ARG A 15 -22.37 20.60 1.88
C ARG A 15 -22.57 21.72 0.88
N THR A 16 -22.58 21.41 -0.41
CA THR A 16 -22.86 22.42 -1.44
C THR A 16 -24.27 22.98 -1.28
N HIS A 17 -25.25 22.14 -0.95
CA HIS A 17 -26.61 22.60 -0.66
C HIS A 17 -26.64 23.51 0.59
N ARG A 18 -25.97 23.12 1.68
CA ARG A 18 -25.85 23.94 2.90
C ARG A 18 -25.18 25.29 2.64
N MET A 19 -24.10 25.31 1.87
CA MET A 19 -23.42 26.55 1.45
C MET A 19 -24.34 27.45 0.61
N ALA A 20 -25.13 26.87 -0.29
CA ALA A 20 -26.11 27.62 -1.07
C ALA A 20 -27.19 28.26 -0.18
N MET A 21 -27.64 27.56 0.87
CA MET A 21 -28.67 28.05 1.79
C MET A 21 -28.14 29.07 2.82
N ALA A 22 -26.91 28.90 3.32
CA ALA A 22 -26.31 29.79 4.31
C ALA A 22 -25.63 31.03 3.67
N GLY A 23 -25.30 30.98 2.38
CA GLY A 23 -24.56 32.03 1.69
C GLY A 23 -23.08 32.07 2.12
N PRO A 24 -22.39 33.23 2.03
CA PRO A 24 -20.96 33.34 2.33
C PRO A 24 -20.60 33.17 3.82
N ALA A 25 -21.60 33.11 4.71
CA ALA A 25 -21.40 32.99 6.16
C ALA A 25 -21.98 31.66 6.69
N PRO A 26 -21.14 30.64 6.93
CA PRO A 26 -21.59 29.36 7.49
C PRO A 26 -22.23 29.53 8.87
N THR A 27 -23.29 28.77 9.16
CA THR A 27 -23.92 28.80 10.48
C THR A 27 -22.98 28.24 11.55
N ALA A 28 -23.23 28.53 12.84
CA ALA A 28 -22.43 27.97 13.94
C ALA A 28 -22.39 26.42 13.91
N ARG A 29 -23.48 25.78 13.45
CA ARG A 29 -23.56 24.33 13.24
C ARG A 29 -22.63 23.87 12.11
N ASP A 30 -22.62 24.58 10.98
CA ASP A 30 -21.74 24.24 9.86
C ASP A 30 -20.27 24.41 10.25
N GLN A 31 -19.93 25.47 10.99
CA GLN A 31 -18.58 25.70 11.51
C GLN A 31 -18.12 24.56 12.43
N HIS A 32 -19.01 24.10 13.32
CA HIS A 32 -18.71 22.97 14.20
C HIS A 32 -18.48 21.67 13.41
N GLU A 33 -19.36 21.35 12.45
CA GLU A 33 -19.20 20.17 11.60
C GLU A 33 -17.92 20.25 10.76
N PHE A 34 -17.56 21.42 10.22
CA PHE A 34 -16.31 21.60 9.48
C PHE A 34 -15.07 21.37 10.34
N SER A 35 -15.07 21.88 11.57
CA SER A 35 -13.98 21.64 12.54
C SER A 35 -13.86 20.15 12.87
N LEU A 36 -14.98 19.48 13.17
CA LEU A 36 -15.02 18.04 13.45
C LEU A 36 -14.44 17.24 12.28
N MET A 37 -14.88 17.52 11.06
CA MET A 37 -14.37 16.83 9.88
C MET A 37 -12.88 17.08 9.63
N GLY A 38 -12.39 18.28 9.91
CA GLY A 38 -10.97 18.61 9.77
C GLY A 38 -10.12 17.69 10.64
N ILE A 39 -10.54 17.48 11.89
CA ILE A 39 -9.93 16.54 12.83
C ILE A 39 -10.03 15.11 12.29
N GLU A 40 -11.23 14.66 11.90
CA GLU A 40 -11.44 13.30 11.36
C GLU A 40 -10.56 13.01 10.14
N LYS A 41 -10.39 13.99 9.24
CA LYS A 41 -9.50 13.88 8.06
C LYS A 41 -8.04 13.79 8.46
N GLY A 42 -7.61 14.59 9.44
CA GLY A 42 -6.26 14.55 9.99
C GLY A 42 -5.93 13.20 10.58
N GLU A 43 -6.79 12.69 11.46
CA GLU A 43 -6.64 11.36 12.08
C GLU A 43 -6.59 10.24 11.03
N ALA A 44 -7.52 10.27 10.05
CA ALA A 44 -7.53 9.29 8.98
C ALA A 44 -6.22 9.31 8.18
N ALA A 45 -5.67 10.50 7.89
CA ALA A 45 -4.42 10.65 7.19
C ALA A 45 -3.23 10.11 8.01
N THR A 46 -3.18 10.41 9.31
CA THR A 46 -2.15 9.87 10.21
C THR A 46 -2.20 8.35 10.30
N GLU A 47 -3.40 7.77 10.46
CA GLU A 47 -3.57 6.31 10.48
C GLU A 47 -3.17 5.67 9.14
N SER A 48 -3.53 6.30 8.02
CA SER A 48 -3.15 5.82 6.68
C SER A 48 -1.64 5.87 6.47
N LEU A 49 -0.96 6.91 6.99
CA LEU A 49 0.49 7.04 6.94
C LEU A 49 1.18 5.97 7.79
N LEU A 50 0.65 5.67 8.98
CA LEU A 50 1.15 4.58 9.82
C LEU A 50 0.99 3.22 9.13
N ALA A 51 -0.18 2.95 8.54
CA ALA A 51 -0.43 1.74 7.77
C ALA A 51 0.49 1.61 6.54
N MET A 52 0.73 2.71 5.83
CA MET A 52 1.69 2.74 4.73
C MET A 52 3.10 2.39 5.20
N THR A 53 3.53 2.97 6.32
CA THR A 53 4.89 2.79 6.84
C THR A 53 5.11 1.34 7.30
N SER A 54 4.17 0.78 8.07
CA SER A 54 4.27 -0.61 8.54
C SER A 54 4.21 -1.61 7.38
N GLY A 55 3.33 -1.38 6.41
CA GLY A 55 3.22 -2.26 5.26
C GLY A 55 4.39 -2.16 4.29
N TRP A 56 5.01 -0.97 4.14
CA TRP A 56 6.25 -0.83 3.38
C TRP A 56 7.40 -1.63 4.02
N LEU A 57 7.55 -1.56 5.35
CA LEU A 57 8.53 -2.36 6.07
C LEU A 57 8.30 -3.86 5.84
N ALA A 58 7.05 -4.33 5.95
CA ALA A 58 6.71 -5.73 5.69
C ALA A 58 7.01 -6.17 4.24
N LEU A 59 6.74 -5.29 3.27
CA LEU A 59 7.05 -5.52 1.86
C LEU A 59 8.56 -5.66 1.64
N THR A 60 9.36 -4.73 2.18
CA THR A 60 10.82 -4.76 2.07
C THR A 60 11.43 -5.98 2.75
N ALA A 61 10.91 -6.39 3.92
CA ALA A 61 11.35 -7.59 4.61
C ALA A 61 11.08 -8.86 3.79
N THR A 62 9.92 -8.92 3.14
CA THR A 62 9.58 -10.05 2.25
C THR A 62 10.53 -10.11 1.05
N LEU A 63 10.75 -8.98 0.37
CA LEU A 63 11.67 -8.92 -0.77
C LEU A 63 13.12 -9.25 -0.37
N ALA A 64 13.56 -8.81 0.80
CA ALA A 64 14.86 -9.17 1.33
C ALA A 64 14.98 -10.69 1.57
N SER A 65 13.93 -11.31 2.15
CA SER A 65 13.88 -12.77 2.33
C SER A 65 13.96 -13.50 0.98
N ASP A 66 13.10 -13.16 0.03
CA ASP A 66 13.03 -13.79 -1.31
C ASP A 66 14.38 -13.70 -2.05
N THR A 67 15.08 -12.57 -1.94
CA THR A 67 16.36 -12.35 -2.64
C THR A 67 17.56 -12.93 -1.90
N SER A 68 17.49 -13.10 -0.58
CA SER A 68 18.63 -13.56 0.23
C SER A 68 19.10 -14.98 -0.14
N GLU A 69 18.17 -15.92 -0.28
CA GLU A 69 18.49 -17.30 -0.66
C GLU A 69 19.15 -17.37 -2.03
N HIS A 70 18.65 -16.56 -2.97
CA HIS A 70 19.18 -16.48 -4.32
C HIS A 70 20.58 -15.85 -4.38
N LEU A 71 20.82 -14.81 -3.57
CA LEU A 71 22.15 -14.21 -3.44
C LEU A 71 23.16 -15.23 -2.89
N LEU A 72 22.78 -15.97 -1.84
CA LEU A 72 23.61 -17.03 -1.28
C LEU A 72 23.88 -18.15 -2.30
N ALA A 73 22.84 -18.65 -2.98
CA ALA A 73 22.99 -19.69 -4.01
C ALA A 73 23.89 -19.24 -5.17
N THR A 74 23.71 -18.01 -5.66
CA THR A 74 24.51 -17.44 -6.74
C THR A 74 25.98 -17.28 -6.33
N SER A 75 26.23 -16.79 -5.10
CA SER A 75 27.60 -16.67 -4.58
C SER A 75 28.28 -18.03 -4.41
N ALA A 76 27.56 -19.05 -3.96
CA ALA A 76 28.07 -20.42 -3.86
C ALA A 76 28.40 -21.00 -5.25
N ALA A 77 27.53 -20.81 -6.24
CA ALA A 77 27.77 -21.26 -7.61
C ALA A 77 28.99 -20.55 -8.25
N ALA A 78 29.18 -19.27 -7.97
CA ALA A 78 30.37 -18.53 -8.42
C ALA A 78 31.66 -19.07 -7.77
N ALA A 79 31.63 -19.39 -6.46
CA ALA A 79 32.76 -20.00 -5.76
C ALA A 79 33.09 -21.41 -6.30
N MET A 80 32.08 -22.21 -6.63
CA MET A 80 32.25 -23.51 -7.27
C MET A 80 32.93 -23.37 -8.64
N LEU A 81 32.48 -22.42 -9.46
CA LEU A 81 33.13 -22.11 -10.73
C LEU A 81 34.60 -21.71 -10.54
N ALA A 82 34.88 -20.79 -9.60
CA ALA A 82 36.25 -20.33 -9.31
C ALA A 82 37.18 -21.44 -8.77
N SER A 83 36.62 -22.47 -8.13
CA SER A 83 37.38 -23.61 -7.61
C SER A 83 37.51 -24.80 -8.57
N SER A 84 37.02 -24.65 -9.82
CA SER A 84 37.08 -25.69 -10.85
C SER A 84 38.51 -26.11 -11.16
N ARG A 85 38.77 -27.42 -11.25
CA ARG A 85 40.11 -27.97 -11.48
C ARG A 85 40.30 -28.55 -12.89
N SER A 86 39.24 -28.59 -13.69
CA SER A 86 39.28 -29.04 -15.09
C SER A 86 38.36 -28.19 -15.97
N PRO A 87 38.60 -28.16 -17.30
CA PRO A 87 37.70 -27.51 -18.25
C PRO A 87 36.27 -28.06 -18.21
N SER A 88 36.10 -29.37 -18.01
CA SER A 88 34.78 -29.99 -17.90
C SER A 88 34.01 -29.50 -16.66
N GLN A 89 34.67 -29.43 -15.49
CA GLN A 89 34.07 -28.87 -14.27
C GLN A 89 33.71 -27.40 -14.44
N ALA A 90 34.57 -26.62 -15.08
CA ALA A 90 34.31 -25.20 -15.32
C ALA A 90 33.06 -24.99 -16.19
N LEU A 91 32.88 -25.80 -17.23
CA LEU A 91 31.68 -25.75 -18.08
C LEU A 91 30.40 -26.10 -17.31
N GLU A 92 30.44 -27.15 -16.47
CA GLU A 92 29.30 -27.56 -15.63
C GLU A 92 28.92 -26.48 -14.62
N HIS A 93 29.89 -25.95 -13.86
CA HIS A 93 29.65 -24.88 -12.89
C HIS A 93 29.21 -23.58 -13.55
N GLN A 94 29.74 -23.27 -14.74
CA GLN A 94 29.32 -22.10 -15.52
C GLN A 94 27.86 -22.23 -15.96
N ALA A 95 27.43 -23.39 -16.47
CA ALA A 95 26.04 -23.63 -16.84
C ALA A 95 25.09 -23.53 -15.63
N ALA A 96 25.50 -24.05 -14.48
CA ALA A 96 24.74 -23.93 -13.23
C ALA A 96 24.60 -22.47 -12.76
N LEU A 97 25.69 -21.71 -12.80
CA LEU A 97 25.67 -20.28 -12.46
C LEU A 97 24.76 -19.47 -13.40
N TRP A 98 24.83 -19.72 -14.71
CA TRP A 98 23.94 -19.06 -15.68
C TRP A 98 22.48 -19.41 -15.44
N THR A 99 22.18 -20.67 -15.11
CA THR A 99 20.82 -21.11 -14.81
C THR A 99 20.26 -20.40 -13.59
N LEU A 100 21.07 -20.26 -12.52
CA LEU A 100 20.69 -19.49 -11.33
C LEU A 100 20.53 -18.02 -11.68
N ALA A 101 21.48 -17.39 -12.36
CA ALA A 101 21.43 -15.97 -12.70
C ALA A 101 20.24 -15.59 -13.60
N ALA A 102 19.72 -16.53 -14.40
CA ALA A 102 18.54 -16.33 -15.23
C ALA A 102 17.21 -16.43 -14.47
N GLN A 103 17.20 -16.94 -13.23
CA GLN A 103 16.00 -17.07 -12.41
C GLN A 103 15.67 -15.74 -11.72
N ASN A 104 14.38 -15.39 -11.67
CA ASN A 104 13.93 -14.24 -10.89
C ASN A 104 13.61 -14.69 -9.46
N PRO A 105 14.31 -14.18 -8.43
CA PRO A 105 14.08 -14.59 -7.05
C PRO A 105 12.77 -14.06 -6.45
N VAL A 106 12.14 -13.06 -7.07
CA VAL A 106 10.95 -12.41 -6.52
C VAL A 106 9.69 -13.23 -6.81
N ASN A 107 8.94 -13.58 -5.77
CA ASN A 107 7.63 -14.20 -5.93
C ASN A 107 6.57 -13.15 -6.34
N ALA A 108 6.30 -13.05 -7.64
CA ALA A 108 5.37 -12.06 -8.19
C ALA A 108 3.95 -12.13 -7.58
N LEU A 109 3.43 -13.34 -7.31
CA LEU A 109 2.09 -13.50 -6.73
C LEU A 109 2.05 -13.02 -5.28
N GLN A 110 3.09 -13.30 -4.50
CA GLN A 110 3.23 -12.81 -3.14
C GLN A 110 3.38 -11.30 -3.11
N LEU A 111 4.17 -10.74 -4.02
CA LEU A 111 4.32 -9.30 -4.18
C LEU A 111 2.99 -8.62 -4.48
N THR A 112 2.20 -9.14 -5.44
CA THR A 112 0.86 -8.62 -5.76
C THR A 112 -0.10 -8.73 -4.58
N ARG A 113 -0.06 -9.81 -3.81
CA ARG A 113 -0.91 -9.98 -2.63
C ARG A 113 -0.57 -8.96 -1.54
N LEU A 114 0.71 -8.78 -1.24
CA LEU A 114 1.17 -7.82 -0.24
C LEU A 114 0.87 -6.39 -0.66
N SER A 115 1.09 -6.02 -1.92
CA SER A 115 0.76 -4.68 -2.41
C SER A 115 -0.74 -4.40 -2.37
N THR A 116 -1.57 -5.39 -2.72
CA THR A 116 -3.03 -5.26 -2.65
C THR A 116 -3.49 -5.08 -1.21
N ARG A 117 -2.95 -5.87 -0.27
CA ARG A 117 -3.26 -5.74 1.16
C ARG A 117 -2.83 -4.37 1.69
N LEU A 118 -1.62 -3.92 1.36
CA LEU A 118 -1.12 -2.61 1.74
C LEU A 118 -2.04 -1.49 1.24
N MET A 119 -2.47 -1.55 -0.02
CA MET A 119 -3.41 -0.58 -0.59
C MET A 119 -4.75 -0.57 0.17
N GLN A 120 -5.25 -1.74 0.57
CA GLN A 120 -6.48 -1.86 1.37
C GLN A 120 -6.32 -1.25 2.76
N GLU A 121 -5.19 -1.51 3.44
CA GLU A 121 -4.89 -0.99 4.78
C GLU A 121 -4.69 0.53 4.76
N ILE A 122 -4.00 1.07 3.76
CA ILE A 122 -3.82 2.52 3.57
C ILE A 122 -5.17 3.22 3.37
N LEU A 123 -6.08 2.62 2.60
CA LEU A 123 -7.35 3.26 2.28
C LEU A 123 -8.43 3.05 3.34
N ALA A 124 -8.26 2.08 4.25
CA ALA A 124 -9.26 1.73 5.24
C ALA A 124 -9.66 2.90 6.16
N PRO A 125 -8.72 3.70 6.74
CA PRO A 125 -9.08 4.85 7.56
C PRO A 125 -9.89 5.89 6.79
N ILE A 126 -9.44 6.25 5.58
CA ILE A 126 -10.11 7.23 4.72
C ILE A 126 -11.51 6.76 4.35
N HIS A 127 -11.64 5.50 3.94
CA HIS A 127 -12.93 4.89 3.62
C HIS A 127 -13.86 4.91 4.82
N GLY A 128 -13.37 4.52 6.00
CA GLY A 128 -14.12 4.53 7.25
C GLY A 128 -14.69 5.91 7.59
N ARG A 129 -13.85 6.95 7.56
CA ARG A 129 -14.28 8.34 7.83
C ARG A 129 -15.27 8.85 6.79
N ALA A 130 -15.05 8.57 5.50
CA ALA A 130 -15.96 8.98 4.44
C ALA A 130 -17.35 8.36 4.61
N MET A 131 -17.42 7.06 4.92
CA MET A 131 -18.68 6.35 5.17
C MET A 131 -19.39 6.84 6.44
N ALA A 132 -18.64 7.07 7.52
CA ALA A 132 -19.18 7.61 8.77
C ALA A 132 -19.76 9.01 8.57
N ASN A 133 -19.05 9.87 7.85
CA ASN A 133 -19.51 11.22 7.53
C ASN A 133 -20.77 11.20 6.66
N ALA A 134 -20.82 10.36 5.61
CA ALA A 134 -22.02 10.21 4.79
C ALA A 134 -23.23 9.73 5.60
N LYS A 135 -23.05 8.74 6.49
CA LYS A 135 -24.12 8.26 7.38
C LYS A 135 -24.62 9.37 8.31
N ARG A 136 -23.71 10.14 8.89
CA ARG A 136 -24.04 11.26 9.78
C ARG A 136 -24.81 12.36 9.05
N LEU A 137 -24.44 12.69 7.82
CA LEU A 137 -25.13 13.72 7.03
C LEU A 137 -26.48 13.25 6.46
N ALA A 138 -26.68 11.94 6.25
CA ALA A 138 -27.94 11.41 5.75
C ALA A 138 -29.11 11.53 6.76
N ILE A 139 -28.82 11.80 8.03
CA ILE A 139 -29.79 11.99 9.11
C ILE A 139 -29.89 13.45 9.58
N GLN A 140 -29.21 14.38 8.90
CA GLN A 140 -29.23 15.82 9.18
C GLN A 140 -30.06 16.58 8.17
#